data_AF-A0A849S9S3-F1
#
_entry.id   AF-A0A849S9S3-F1
#
_cell.length_a   1.000
_cell.length_b   1.000
_cell.length_c   1.000
_cell.angle_alpha   90.00
_cell.angle_beta   90.00
_cell.angle_gamma   90.00
#
_symmetry.space_group_name_H-M   'P 1'
#
loop_
_entity.id
_entity.type
_entity.pdbx_description
1 polymer ?
#
loop_
_entity_poly.entity_id
_entity_poly.type
_entity_poly.pdbx_seq_one_letter_code
_entity_poly.pdbx_strand_id
1 'polypeptide(L)'
;MIPELRQAIIKANSDYFSWDKARQERYGQDITDAEYKIIKGHLYKTLFGITLNDDTEDQCTPEQTFIFNQAILPLAGIGDNCFFLNEMGSKGALDFDTWYDYDFDAHEFQESSKAGDQEGYTIRPYKGTTYSRWARMLIDGKFYYVTLLTKAGFLFNALSDVEYDYINELIPYRFVEGKNHGKKEKGGSLWDMRRDAYGLEAQLDELETRLRDYLSSRHDYLVDQCFNEQQKAVYFVEVSEDELDPSMTIIASDPSVMKEIHFKSIVADCRRYQQEAAAVLQCAESEKALLKSFLKNQFDDIMANFDPKIVKLKKKLKVVIGDGVVF
;
A
#
# COMPACT_ATOMS: atom_id res chain seq x y z
N MET A 1 8.01 -21.50 15.58
CA MET A 1 6.75 -21.26 16.31
C MET A 1 7.06 -21.18 17.80
N ILE A 2 6.57 -20.15 18.50
CA ILE A 2 6.79 -19.98 19.94
C ILE A 2 5.87 -20.91 20.77
N PRO A 3 6.24 -21.28 22.01
CA PRO A 3 5.43 -22.16 22.86
C PRO A 3 4.01 -21.64 23.11
N GLU A 4 3.84 -20.33 23.29
CA GLU A 4 2.57 -19.66 23.56
C GLU A 4 1.59 -19.86 22.41
N LEU A 5 2.04 -19.65 21.17
CA LEU A 5 1.24 -19.90 19.97
C LEU A 5 0.86 -21.38 19.85
N ARG A 6 1.81 -22.29 20.11
CA ARG A 6 1.52 -23.73 20.09
C ARG A 6 0.42 -24.12 21.08
N GLN A 7 0.46 -23.57 22.29
CA GLN A 7 -0.57 -23.81 23.31
C GLN A 7 -1.92 -23.17 22.90
N ALA A 8 -1.90 -21.98 22.29
CA ALA A 8 -3.08 -21.31 21.76
C ALA A 8 -3.79 -22.19 20.72
N ILE A 9 -3.03 -22.72 19.77
CA ILE A 9 -3.53 -23.57 18.70
C ILE A 9 -4.13 -24.85 19.26
N ILE A 10 -3.44 -25.55 20.18
CA ILE A 10 -3.97 -26.79 20.80
C ILE A 10 -5.31 -26.54 21.50
N LYS A 11 -5.48 -25.36 22.12
CA LYS A 11 -6.74 -24.99 22.78
C LYS A 11 -7.87 -24.72 21.80
N ALA A 12 -7.58 -24.12 20.65
CA ALA A 12 -8.57 -23.86 19.62
C ALA A 12 -8.89 -25.14 18.83
N ASN A 13 -7.87 -25.93 18.51
CA ASN A 13 -7.95 -27.13 17.71
C ASN A 13 -6.87 -28.16 18.11
N SER A 14 -7.26 -29.19 18.87
CA SER A 14 -6.33 -30.20 19.41
C SER A 14 -5.65 -31.05 18.34
N ASP A 15 -6.27 -31.17 17.16
CA ASP A 15 -5.83 -32.07 16.10
C ASP A 15 -4.84 -31.40 15.14
N TYR A 16 -4.66 -30.07 15.22
CA TYR A 16 -3.84 -29.30 14.28
C TYR A 16 -2.45 -29.91 14.02
N PHE A 17 -1.74 -30.28 15.10
CA PHE A 17 -0.37 -30.82 15.02
C PHE A 17 -0.31 -32.28 14.56
N SER A 18 -1.46 -32.95 14.39
CA SER A 18 -1.55 -34.27 13.77
C SER A 18 -1.73 -34.22 12.25
N TRP A 19 -2.06 -33.05 11.71
CA TRP A 19 -2.28 -32.86 10.28
C TRP A 19 -0.97 -32.70 9.50
N ASP A 20 -1.05 -32.92 8.19
CA ASP A 20 0.02 -32.55 7.26
C ASP A 20 0.15 -31.02 7.11
N LYS A 21 1.27 -30.57 6.52
CA LYS A 21 1.57 -29.14 6.34
C LYS A 21 0.52 -28.43 5.50
N ALA A 22 -0.01 -29.06 4.44
CA ALA A 22 -0.98 -28.44 3.55
C ALA A 22 -2.30 -28.12 4.28
N ARG A 23 -2.77 -29.06 5.11
CA ARG A 23 -3.97 -28.87 5.93
C ARG A 23 -3.74 -27.86 7.06
N GLN A 24 -2.54 -27.80 7.63
CA GLN A 24 -2.16 -26.78 8.61
C GLN A 24 -2.16 -25.36 8.02
N GLU A 25 -1.62 -25.19 6.81
CA GLU A 25 -1.64 -23.90 6.10
C GLU A 25 -3.06 -23.47 5.75
N ARG A 26 -3.89 -24.40 5.25
CA ARG A 26 -5.30 -24.11 4.93
C ARG A 26 -6.09 -23.69 6.17
N TYR A 27 -5.85 -24.35 7.31
CA TYR A 27 -6.45 -23.96 8.59
C TYR A 27 -6.10 -22.53 9.00
N GLY A 28 -4.84 -22.12 8.83
CA GLY A 28 -4.42 -20.74 9.15
C GLY A 28 -5.17 -19.67 8.35
N GLN A 29 -5.54 -19.98 7.10
CA GLN A 29 -6.29 -19.08 6.22
C GLN A 29 -7.81 -19.13 6.45
N ASP A 30 -8.33 -20.27 6.93
CA ASP A 30 -9.77 -20.52 7.08
C ASP A 30 -10.21 -20.53 8.55
N ILE A 31 -9.39 -19.97 9.45
CA ILE A 31 -9.69 -19.94 10.88
C ILE A 31 -11.00 -19.21 11.14
N THR A 32 -11.88 -19.83 11.94
CA THR A 32 -13.15 -19.19 12.28
C THR A 32 -12.95 -18.06 13.28
N ASP A 33 -13.85 -17.08 13.31
CA ASP A 33 -13.82 -15.98 14.29
C ASP A 33 -13.77 -16.50 15.74
N ALA A 34 -14.45 -17.60 16.03
CA ALA A 34 -14.48 -18.21 17.36
C ALA A 34 -13.11 -18.78 17.74
N GLU A 35 -12.47 -19.53 16.84
CA GLU A 35 -11.13 -20.08 17.05
C GLU A 35 -10.09 -18.97 17.12
N TYR A 36 -10.17 -17.97 16.24
CA TYR A 36 -9.29 -16.82 16.25
C TYR A 36 -9.39 -16.05 17.57
N LYS A 37 -10.61 -15.85 18.11
CA LYS A 37 -10.80 -15.24 19.44
C LYS A 37 -10.14 -16.05 20.56
N ILE A 38 -10.20 -17.39 20.51
CA ILE A 38 -9.51 -18.26 21.48
C ILE A 38 -7.99 -18.07 21.38
N ILE A 39 -7.44 -18.11 20.16
CA ILE A 39 -6.00 -17.98 19.93
C ILE A 39 -5.52 -16.60 20.35
N LYS A 40 -6.18 -15.54 19.85
CA LYS A 40 -5.88 -14.15 20.16
C LYS A 40 -5.96 -13.90 21.66
N GLY A 41 -7.06 -14.29 22.31
CA GLY A 41 -7.23 -14.14 23.76
C GLY A 41 -6.16 -14.87 24.57
N HIS A 42 -5.73 -16.05 24.14
CA HIS A 42 -4.63 -16.76 24.79
C HIS A 42 -3.30 -16.02 24.64
N LEU A 43 -2.95 -15.61 23.41
CA LEU A 43 -1.70 -14.89 23.12
C LEU A 43 -1.62 -13.57 23.89
N TYR A 44 -2.68 -12.77 23.90
CA TYR A 44 -2.70 -11.51 24.65
C TYR A 44 -2.49 -11.72 26.15
N LYS A 45 -3.11 -12.76 26.70
CA LYS A 45 -2.95 -13.10 28.11
C LYS A 45 -1.54 -13.57 28.44
N THR A 46 -0.94 -14.41 27.60
CA THR A 46 0.38 -14.99 27.89
C THR A 46 1.53 -14.05 27.57
N LEU A 47 1.42 -13.27 26.49
CA LEU A 47 2.48 -12.35 26.06
C LEU A 47 2.45 -11.04 26.84
N PHE A 48 1.26 -10.54 27.21
CA PHE A 48 1.10 -9.19 27.75
C PHE A 48 0.39 -9.14 29.11
N GLY A 49 -0.11 -10.28 29.62
CA GLY A 49 -0.94 -10.29 30.83
C GLY A 49 -2.32 -9.66 30.64
N ILE A 50 -2.75 -9.44 29.40
CA ILE A 50 -4.00 -8.75 29.06
C ILE A 50 -5.12 -9.78 28.85
N THR A 51 -6.26 -9.58 29.51
CA THR A 51 -7.48 -10.33 29.20
C THR A 51 -8.32 -9.50 28.24
N LEU A 52 -8.46 -9.96 27.00
CA LEU A 52 -9.24 -9.26 26.00
C LEU A 52 -10.74 -9.27 26.35
N ASN A 53 -11.35 -8.10 26.25
CA ASN A 53 -12.77 -7.82 26.14
C ASN A 53 -12.99 -6.80 25.01
N ASP A 54 -14.25 -6.53 24.67
CA ASP A 54 -14.61 -5.62 23.56
C ASP A 54 -14.01 -4.20 23.70
N ASP A 55 -13.70 -3.74 24.92
CA ASP A 55 -13.15 -2.40 25.19
C ASP A 55 -11.60 -2.32 25.12
N THR A 56 -10.92 -3.45 25.23
CA THR A 56 -9.43 -3.52 25.32
C THR A 56 -8.74 -3.75 23.98
N GLU A 57 -9.49 -4.13 22.93
CA GLU A 57 -8.93 -4.46 21.62
C GLU A 57 -8.33 -3.21 20.93
N ASP A 58 -8.95 -2.05 21.13
CA ASP A 58 -8.53 -0.76 20.55
C ASP A 58 -7.41 -0.05 21.35
N GLN A 59 -6.92 -0.65 22.45
CA GLN A 59 -5.97 0.00 23.37
C GLN A 59 -4.55 -0.58 23.27
N CYS A 60 -4.28 -1.45 22.30
CA CYS A 60 -2.98 -2.09 22.15
C CYS A 60 -1.90 -1.08 21.73
N THR A 61 -0.74 -1.13 22.36
CA THR A 61 0.40 -0.29 21.95
C THR A 61 1.00 -0.78 20.63
N PRO A 62 1.75 0.07 19.89
CA PRO A 62 2.48 -0.38 18.69
C PRO A 62 3.41 -1.57 18.97
N GLU A 63 4.11 -1.57 20.11
CA GLU A 63 4.97 -2.68 20.54
C GLU A 63 4.19 -3.99 20.74
N GLN A 64 3.05 -3.94 21.43
CA GLN A 64 2.19 -5.11 21.62
C GLN A 64 1.66 -5.63 20.28
N THR A 65 1.29 -4.72 19.38
CA THR A 65 0.85 -5.07 18.03
C THR A 65 1.94 -5.75 17.23
N PHE A 66 3.17 -5.23 17.29
CA PHE A 66 4.34 -5.84 16.65
C PHE A 66 4.61 -7.25 17.18
N ILE A 67 4.73 -7.41 18.51
CA ILE A 67 5.00 -8.71 19.14
C ILE A 67 3.88 -9.71 18.82
N PHE A 68 2.62 -9.27 18.83
CA PHE A 68 1.49 -10.12 18.45
C PHE A 68 1.57 -10.57 16.99
N ASN A 69 1.82 -9.64 16.07
CA ASN A 69 1.94 -9.92 14.64
C ASN A 69 3.08 -10.90 14.34
N GLN A 70 4.22 -10.74 15.02
CA GLN A 70 5.33 -11.69 14.94
C GLN A 70 4.95 -13.06 15.50
N ALA A 71 4.26 -13.10 16.64
CA ALA A 71 3.89 -14.34 17.31
C ALA A 71 2.87 -15.16 16.51
N ILE A 72 1.89 -14.54 15.87
CA ILE A 72 0.81 -15.21 15.14
C ILE A 72 1.22 -15.64 13.72
N LEU A 73 2.24 -15.00 13.13
CA LEU A 73 2.64 -15.22 11.74
C LEU A 73 2.87 -16.70 11.36
N PRO A 74 3.49 -17.56 12.19
CA PRO A 74 3.68 -18.98 11.85
C PRO A 74 2.40 -19.79 11.71
N LEU A 75 1.27 -19.30 12.22
CA LEU A 75 -0.05 -19.89 12.00
C LEU A 75 -0.75 -19.28 10.78
N ALA A 76 -0.73 -17.94 10.68
CA ALA A 76 -1.50 -17.22 9.68
C ALA A 76 -0.87 -17.24 8.28
N GLY A 77 0.47 -17.25 8.22
CA GLY A 77 1.22 -17.22 6.96
C GLY A 77 1.42 -18.59 6.32
N ILE A 78 1.79 -18.60 5.05
CA ILE A 78 2.00 -19.81 4.25
C ILE A 78 3.47 -20.00 3.84
N GLY A 79 3.84 -21.23 3.48
CA GLY A 79 5.14 -21.51 2.90
C GLY A 79 6.30 -21.37 3.88
N ASP A 80 7.51 -21.31 3.32
CA ASP A 80 8.76 -21.43 4.09
C ASP A 80 9.09 -20.16 4.88
N ASN A 81 8.55 -19.02 4.46
CA ASN A 81 8.77 -17.71 5.06
C ASN A 81 7.54 -17.18 5.81
N CYS A 82 6.52 -18.02 6.04
CA CYS A 82 5.25 -17.62 6.65
C CYS A 82 4.66 -16.37 5.97
N PHE A 83 4.60 -16.37 4.63
CA PHE A 83 4.06 -15.27 3.86
C PHE A 83 2.59 -15.02 4.20
N PHE A 84 2.27 -13.81 4.62
CA PHE A 84 0.92 -13.37 4.92
C PHE A 84 0.65 -12.06 4.19
N LEU A 85 -0.41 -12.01 3.40
CA LEU A 85 -0.80 -10.84 2.62
C LEU A 85 -1.95 -10.13 3.34
N ASN A 86 -1.76 -8.87 3.73
CA ASN A 86 -2.73 -8.12 4.53
C ASN A 86 -3.94 -7.68 3.70
N GLU A 87 -3.75 -7.40 2.41
CA GLU A 87 -4.76 -6.82 1.52
C GLU A 87 -5.56 -7.90 0.77
N MET A 88 -6.13 -8.84 1.52
CA MET A 88 -6.90 -9.95 0.97
C MET A 88 -8.40 -9.71 1.12
N GLY A 89 -9.11 -9.82 0.00
CA GLY A 89 -10.57 -9.78 -0.04
C GLY A 89 -11.19 -11.14 0.30
N SER A 90 -12.06 -11.64 -0.56
CA SER A 90 -12.70 -12.96 -0.40
C SER A 90 -11.78 -14.15 -0.73
N LYS A 91 -10.55 -13.90 -1.21
CA LYS A 91 -9.55 -14.92 -1.56
C LYS A 91 -8.37 -14.84 -0.58
N GLY A 92 -7.75 -15.98 -0.28
CA GLY A 92 -6.56 -16.11 0.58
C GLY A 92 -5.27 -16.34 -0.21
N ALA A 93 -4.12 -16.31 0.48
CA ALA A 93 -2.81 -16.40 -0.18
C ALA A 93 -2.58 -17.76 -0.88
N LEU A 94 -3.32 -18.80 -0.45
CA LEU A 94 -3.31 -20.13 -1.07
C LEU A 94 -4.08 -20.20 -2.39
N ASP A 95 -4.86 -19.18 -2.75
CA ASP A 95 -5.62 -19.16 -4.00
C ASP A 95 -4.77 -18.68 -5.19
N PHE A 96 -3.53 -18.28 -4.91
CA PHE A 96 -2.57 -17.78 -5.90
C PHE A 96 -1.25 -18.53 -5.73
N ASP A 97 -0.72 -19.05 -6.84
CA ASP A 97 0.57 -19.75 -6.82
C ASP A 97 1.72 -18.74 -6.83
N THR A 98 1.62 -17.76 -7.74
CA THR A 98 2.65 -16.75 -7.97
C THR A 98 2.20 -15.34 -7.58
N TRP A 99 3.18 -14.45 -7.38
CA TRP A 99 2.89 -13.02 -7.24
C TRP A 99 2.16 -12.49 -8.48
N TYR A 100 2.51 -12.96 -9.68
CA TYR A 100 1.80 -12.59 -10.91
C TYR A 100 0.30 -12.91 -10.83
N ASP A 101 -0.08 -14.12 -10.37
CA ASP A 101 -1.49 -14.54 -10.36
C ASP A 101 -2.33 -13.63 -9.48
N TYR A 102 -1.79 -13.24 -8.33
CA TYR A 102 -2.44 -12.28 -7.43
C TYR A 102 -2.53 -10.88 -8.04
N ASP A 103 -1.41 -10.35 -8.55
CA ASP A 103 -1.36 -9.00 -9.10
C ASP A 103 -2.24 -8.84 -10.35
N PHE A 104 -2.32 -9.89 -11.18
CA PHE A 104 -3.18 -9.97 -12.34
C PHE A 104 -4.67 -10.03 -11.95
N ASP A 105 -5.05 -10.86 -10.97
CA ASP A 105 -6.44 -10.93 -10.48
C ASP A 105 -6.89 -9.58 -9.90
N ALA A 106 -6.02 -8.91 -9.15
CA ALA A 106 -6.28 -7.56 -8.64
C ALA A 106 -6.46 -6.54 -9.77
N HIS A 107 -5.67 -6.63 -10.84
CA HIS A 107 -5.83 -5.79 -12.04
C HIS A 107 -7.18 -6.04 -12.72
N GLU A 108 -7.54 -7.31 -12.96
CA GLU A 108 -8.81 -7.67 -13.61
C GLU A 108 -10.01 -7.17 -12.82
N PHE A 109 -9.98 -7.32 -11.49
CA PHE A 109 -11.03 -6.80 -10.62
C PHE A 109 -11.18 -5.29 -10.75
N GLN A 110 -10.08 -4.54 -10.69
CA GLN A 110 -10.11 -3.08 -10.78
C GLN A 110 -10.58 -2.58 -12.15
N GLU A 111 -10.06 -3.16 -13.24
CA GLU A 111 -10.45 -2.75 -14.59
C GLU A 111 -11.91 -3.10 -14.89
N SER A 112 -12.40 -4.24 -14.38
CA SER A 112 -13.81 -4.62 -14.49
C SER A 112 -14.72 -3.66 -13.72
N SER A 113 -14.32 -3.24 -12.52
CA SER A 113 -15.05 -2.23 -11.73
C SER A 113 -15.12 -0.90 -12.50
N LYS A 114 -14.00 -0.40 -13.03
CA LYS A 114 -13.97 0.84 -13.81
C LYS A 114 -14.84 0.76 -15.06
N ALA A 115 -14.78 -0.34 -15.80
CA ALA A 115 -15.60 -0.54 -16.98
C ALA A 115 -17.11 -0.59 -16.66
N GLY A 116 -17.49 -1.09 -15.48
CA GLY A 116 -18.87 -1.07 -15.00
C GLY A 116 -19.38 0.32 -14.59
N ASP A 117 -18.50 1.14 -14.01
CA ASP A 117 -18.86 2.45 -13.46
C ASP A 117 -18.73 3.62 -14.47
N GLN A 118 -17.91 3.47 -15.50
CA GLN A 118 -17.54 4.54 -16.43
C GLN A 118 -17.89 4.19 -17.87
N GLU A 119 -18.93 4.82 -18.40
CA GLU A 119 -19.33 4.68 -19.80
C GLU A 119 -18.19 5.11 -20.75
N GLY A 120 -17.86 4.23 -21.71
CA GLY A 120 -16.78 4.47 -22.67
C GLY A 120 -15.37 4.17 -22.14
N TYR A 121 -15.22 3.66 -20.92
CA TYR A 121 -13.92 3.23 -20.40
C TYR A 121 -13.35 2.05 -21.20
N THR A 122 -12.06 2.15 -21.55
CA THR A 122 -11.34 1.06 -22.23
C THR A 122 -10.46 0.35 -21.22
N ILE A 123 -10.68 -0.95 -21.06
CA ILE A 123 -9.86 -1.83 -20.21
C ILE A 123 -8.40 -1.74 -20.64
N ARG A 124 -7.52 -1.43 -19.69
CA ARG A 124 -6.08 -1.33 -19.93
C ARG A 124 -5.43 -2.73 -19.92
N PRO A 125 -4.46 -2.98 -20.81
CA PRO A 125 -3.71 -4.22 -20.78
C PRO A 125 -2.89 -4.31 -19.49
N TYR A 126 -2.76 -5.52 -18.96
CA TYR A 126 -1.94 -5.76 -17.78
C TYR A 126 -0.45 -5.58 -18.09
N LYS A 127 0.21 -4.72 -17.32
CA LYS A 127 1.65 -4.44 -17.40
C LYS A 127 2.34 -4.51 -16.04
N GLY A 128 1.67 -5.09 -15.04
CA GLY A 128 2.03 -5.00 -13.63
C GLY A 128 1.32 -3.83 -12.95
N THR A 129 0.68 -4.07 -11.81
CA THR A 129 0.00 -2.98 -11.11
C THR A 129 1.00 -2.05 -10.43
N THR A 130 0.60 -0.80 -10.22
CA THR A 130 1.43 0.23 -9.57
C THR A 130 1.08 0.44 -8.10
N TYR A 131 0.10 -0.32 -7.59
CA TYR A 131 -0.31 -0.22 -6.19
C TYR A 131 0.63 -1.07 -5.31
N SER A 132 0.98 -0.52 -4.16
CA SER A 132 1.67 -1.28 -3.12
C SER A 132 0.75 -2.37 -2.57
N ARG A 133 1.36 -3.47 -2.14
CA ARG A 133 0.69 -4.52 -1.37
C ARG A 133 1.42 -4.77 -0.08
N TRP A 134 0.68 -4.74 1.02
CA TRP A 134 1.28 -4.98 2.33
C TRP A 134 1.23 -6.46 2.70
N ALA A 135 2.37 -6.98 3.09
CA ALA A 135 2.57 -8.34 3.54
C ALA A 135 3.38 -8.38 4.84
N ARG A 136 3.41 -9.55 5.45
CA ARG A 136 4.27 -9.90 6.58
C ARG A 136 4.94 -11.22 6.24
N MET A 137 6.23 -11.33 6.51
CA MET A 137 6.96 -12.57 6.30
C MET A 137 8.23 -12.61 7.14
N LEU A 138 8.82 -13.80 7.21
CA LEU A 138 10.15 -14.03 7.75
C LEU A 138 11.18 -13.93 6.63
N ILE A 139 12.13 -13.02 6.76
CA ILE A 139 13.27 -12.89 5.84
C ILE A 139 14.52 -13.18 6.65
N ASP A 140 15.25 -14.23 6.24
CA ASP A 140 16.44 -14.72 6.96
C ASP A 140 16.15 -15.01 8.45
N GLY A 141 14.92 -15.46 8.75
CA GLY A 141 14.45 -15.78 10.09
C GLY A 141 13.95 -14.59 10.93
N LYS A 142 14.07 -13.36 10.43
CA LYS A 142 13.57 -12.14 11.09
C LYS A 142 12.21 -11.73 10.51
N PHE A 143 11.31 -11.26 11.37
CA PHE A 143 10.01 -10.74 10.96
C PHE A 143 10.17 -9.37 10.29
N TYR A 144 9.46 -9.16 9.18
CA TYR A 144 9.38 -7.87 8.49
C TYR A 144 7.93 -7.57 8.11
N TYR A 145 7.56 -6.29 8.22
CA TYR A 145 6.50 -5.72 7.40
C TYR A 145 7.05 -5.48 6.00
N VAL A 146 6.34 -5.96 4.98
CA VAL A 146 6.84 -5.95 3.61
C VAL A 146 5.88 -5.23 2.70
N THR A 147 6.42 -4.30 1.91
CA THR A 147 5.72 -3.71 0.77
C THR A 147 6.16 -4.41 -0.51
N LEU A 148 5.21 -5.02 -1.22
CA LEU A 148 5.45 -5.56 -2.56
C LEU A 148 5.07 -4.50 -3.60
N LEU A 149 5.97 -4.22 -4.55
CA LEU A 149 5.77 -3.24 -5.61
C LEU A 149 6.35 -3.73 -6.94
N THR A 150 5.77 -3.26 -8.04
CA THR A 150 6.49 -3.26 -9.32
C THR A 150 7.47 -2.09 -9.37
N LYS A 151 8.50 -2.15 -10.20
CA LYS A 151 9.46 -1.05 -10.41
C LYS A 151 8.74 0.23 -10.84
N ALA A 152 7.76 0.13 -11.74
CA ALA A 152 6.94 1.28 -12.13
C ALA A 152 6.19 1.88 -10.94
N GLY A 153 5.58 1.05 -10.09
CA GLY A 153 4.90 1.50 -8.88
C GLY A 153 5.85 2.16 -7.89
N PHE A 154 7.03 1.58 -7.67
CA PHE A 154 8.06 2.15 -6.80
C PHE A 154 8.53 3.53 -7.27
N LEU A 155 8.86 3.65 -8.56
CA LEU A 155 9.31 4.91 -9.14
C LEU A 155 8.22 5.99 -9.11
N PHE A 156 6.97 5.59 -9.33
CA PHE A 156 5.84 6.53 -9.28
C PHE A 156 5.52 6.97 -7.86
N ASN A 157 5.53 6.06 -6.87
CA ASN A 157 5.31 6.40 -5.47
C ASN A 157 6.38 7.36 -4.94
N ALA A 158 7.63 7.22 -5.40
CA ALA A 158 8.71 8.14 -5.04
C ALA A 158 8.46 9.60 -5.45
N LEU A 159 7.52 9.86 -6.38
CA LEU A 159 7.11 11.20 -6.77
C LEU A 159 6.19 11.86 -5.73
N SER A 160 5.38 11.07 -5.01
CA SER A 160 4.45 11.59 -4.01
C SER A 160 5.16 12.27 -2.84
N ASP A 161 6.34 11.77 -2.45
CA ASP A 161 7.18 12.39 -1.42
C ASP A 161 7.58 13.83 -1.79
N VAL A 162 7.78 14.08 -3.08
CA VAL A 162 8.26 15.37 -3.58
C VAL A 162 7.12 16.32 -3.91
N GLU A 163 5.99 15.80 -4.37
CA GLU A 163 4.84 16.60 -4.80
C GLU A 163 4.42 17.60 -3.72
N TYR A 164 4.12 17.11 -2.51
CA TYR A 164 3.58 17.96 -1.46
C TYR A 164 4.59 18.99 -0.96
N ASP A 165 5.78 18.51 -0.57
CA ASP A 165 6.82 19.35 0.01
C ASP A 165 7.27 20.44 -0.97
N TYR A 166 7.50 20.07 -2.23
CA TYR A 166 8.03 21.01 -3.21
C TYR A 166 6.97 22.00 -3.70
N ILE A 167 5.70 21.60 -3.83
CA ILE A 167 4.62 22.57 -4.10
C ILE A 167 4.54 23.59 -2.96
N ASN A 168 4.59 23.12 -1.70
CA ASN A 168 4.49 24.01 -0.55
C ASN A 168 5.72 24.92 -0.40
N GLU A 169 6.90 24.49 -0.85
CA GLU A 169 8.07 25.37 -0.98
C GLU A 169 7.87 26.46 -2.04
N LEU A 170 7.28 26.14 -3.20
CA LEU A 170 7.07 27.08 -4.30
C LEU A 170 5.95 28.08 -4.03
N ILE A 171 4.81 27.59 -3.53
CA ILE A 171 3.63 28.39 -3.16
C ILE A 171 3.17 27.91 -1.78
N PRO A 172 3.64 28.54 -0.68
CA PRO A 172 3.22 28.18 0.66
C PRO A 172 1.70 28.35 0.82
N TYR A 173 1.06 27.32 1.36
CA TYR A 173 -0.37 27.36 1.64
C TYR A 173 -0.73 26.61 2.91
N ARG A 174 -1.93 26.89 3.42
CA ARG A 174 -2.51 26.17 4.55
C ARG A 174 -3.96 25.81 4.28
N PHE A 175 -4.42 24.75 4.91
CA PHE A 175 -5.83 24.41 4.91
C PHE A 175 -6.58 25.28 5.93
N VAL A 176 -7.69 25.89 5.51
CA VAL A 176 -8.59 26.70 6.34
C VAL A 176 -10.03 26.26 6.12
N GLU A 177 -10.85 26.38 7.16
CA GLU A 177 -12.27 26.07 7.07
C GLU A 177 -13.00 27.08 6.16
N GLY A 178 -13.75 26.55 5.21
CA GLY A 178 -14.69 27.30 4.40
C GLY A 178 -16.00 27.58 5.14
N LYS A 179 -16.80 28.50 4.60
CA LYS A 179 -18.03 29.01 5.23
C LYS A 179 -19.09 27.93 5.48
N ASN A 180 -18.98 26.77 4.83
CA ASN A 180 -19.92 25.67 4.98
C ASN A 180 -19.31 24.45 5.68
N HIS A 181 -18.07 24.56 6.18
CA HIS A 181 -17.42 23.46 6.86
C HIS A 181 -18.24 23.03 8.08
N GLY A 182 -18.42 21.72 8.27
CA GLY A 182 -19.21 21.14 9.36
C GLY A 182 -20.73 21.30 9.21
N LYS A 183 -21.25 21.97 8.18
CA LYS A 183 -22.70 22.05 7.97
C LYS A 183 -23.27 20.69 7.62
N LYS A 184 -24.39 20.32 8.24
CA LYS A 184 -25.08 19.06 7.94
C LYS A 184 -25.64 19.05 6.51
N GLU A 185 -25.37 17.96 5.81
CA GLU A 185 -25.90 17.62 4.47
C GLU A 185 -26.46 16.20 4.53
N LYS A 186 -27.22 15.76 3.52
CA LYS A 186 -27.79 14.41 3.53
C LYS A 186 -26.67 13.37 3.60
N GLY A 187 -26.66 12.58 4.68
CA GLY A 187 -25.70 11.51 4.90
C GLY A 187 -24.42 11.92 5.63
N GLY A 188 -24.31 13.15 6.14
CA GLY A 188 -23.14 13.54 6.94
C GLY A 188 -22.93 15.04 7.11
N SER A 189 -21.66 15.44 7.30
CA SER A 189 -21.26 16.84 7.45
C SER A 189 -20.38 17.27 6.28
N LEU A 190 -20.58 18.49 5.78
CA LEU A 190 -19.84 19.00 4.63
C LEU A 190 -18.38 19.29 5.01
N TRP A 191 -17.46 18.70 4.26
CA TRP A 191 -16.03 18.99 4.35
C TRP A 191 -15.67 20.09 3.35
N ASP A 192 -15.90 21.35 3.75
CA ASP A 192 -15.50 22.55 2.98
C ASP A 192 -14.16 23.04 3.49
N MET A 193 -13.09 22.25 3.33
CA MET A 193 -11.73 22.76 3.54
C MET A 193 -11.25 23.50 2.29
N ARG A 194 -10.55 24.62 2.50
CA ARG A 194 -10.01 25.47 1.44
C ARG A 194 -8.53 25.68 1.64
N ARG A 195 -7.83 26.01 0.57
CA ARG A 195 -6.43 26.41 0.63
C ARG A 195 -6.36 27.93 0.67
N ASP A 196 -5.68 28.44 1.67
CA ASP A 196 -5.23 29.82 1.78
C ASP A 196 -3.77 29.84 1.34
N ALA A 197 -3.53 30.37 0.14
CA ALA A 197 -2.22 30.50 -0.49
C ALA A 197 -1.79 31.98 -0.54
N TYR A 198 -2.28 32.77 0.41
CA TYR A 198 -1.92 34.18 0.58
C TYR A 198 -2.13 35.04 -0.68
N GLY A 199 -3.21 34.76 -1.43
CA GLY A 199 -3.55 35.46 -2.67
C GLY A 199 -3.04 34.79 -3.96
N LEU A 200 -2.41 33.61 -3.85
CA LEU A 200 -1.95 32.79 -4.98
C LEU A 200 -2.79 31.53 -5.21
N GLU A 201 -4.04 31.50 -4.73
CA GLU A 201 -4.89 30.30 -4.78
C GLU A 201 -5.13 29.82 -6.22
N ALA A 202 -5.30 30.76 -7.16
CA ALA A 202 -5.52 30.44 -8.57
C ALA A 202 -4.26 29.88 -9.24
N GLN A 203 -3.08 30.39 -8.86
CA GLN A 203 -1.79 29.91 -9.34
C GLN A 203 -1.49 28.51 -8.80
N LEU A 204 -1.77 28.28 -7.51
CA LEU A 204 -1.67 26.97 -6.88
C LEU A 204 -2.57 25.94 -7.59
N ASP A 205 -3.84 26.29 -7.81
CA ASP A 205 -4.79 25.44 -8.52
C ASP A 205 -4.36 25.13 -9.97
N GLU A 206 -3.74 26.08 -10.67
CA GLU A 206 -3.19 25.87 -12.02
C GLU A 206 -1.94 24.97 -11.97
N LEU A 207 -1.01 25.21 -11.06
CA LEU A 207 0.20 24.40 -10.90
C LEU A 207 -0.13 22.93 -10.64
N GLU A 208 -1.07 22.66 -9.73
CA GLU A 208 -1.55 21.29 -9.45
C GLU A 208 -2.31 20.67 -10.62
N THR A 209 -2.99 21.49 -11.43
CA THR A 209 -3.65 21.00 -12.65
C THR A 209 -2.60 20.49 -13.64
N ARG A 210 -1.58 21.30 -13.90
CA ARG A 210 -0.48 20.91 -14.79
C ARG A 210 0.32 19.74 -14.23
N LEU A 211 0.51 19.69 -12.90
CA LEU A 211 1.13 18.55 -12.25
C LEU A 211 0.35 17.27 -12.45
N ARG A 212 -0.97 17.27 -12.24
CA ARG A 212 -1.80 16.07 -12.44
C ARG A 212 -1.70 15.55 -13.87
N ASP A 213 -1.71 16.43 -14.87
CA ASP A 213 -1.55 16.05 -16.28
C ASP A 213 -0.16 15.44 -16.53
N TYR A 214 0.88 16.02 -15.93
CA TYR A 214 2.25 15.50 -15.98
C TYR A 214 2.35 14.12 -15.32
N LEU A 215 1.85 13.95 -14.09
CA LEU A 215 1.90 12.70 -13.34
C LEU A 215 1.13 11.59 -14.07
N SER A 216 -0.04 11.90 -14.67
CA SER A 216 -0.76 10.93 -15.49
C SER A 216 0.07 10.45 -16.67
N SER A 217 0.71 11.38 -17.39
CA SER A 217 1.55 11.04 -18.54
C SER A 217 2.82 10.30 -18.11
N ARG A 218 3.39 10.67 -16.96
CA ARG A 218 4.59 10.06 -16.40
C ARG A 218 4.32 8.64 -15.90
N HIS A 219 3.16 8.42 -15.28
CA HIS A 219 2.68 7.09 -14.88
C HIS A 219 2.63 6.15 -16.07
N ASP A 220 1.92 6.53 -17.14
CA ASP A 220 1.79 5.71 -18.35
C ASP A 220 3.18 5.42 -18.97
N TYR A 221 4.07 6.42 -19.02
CA TYR A 221 5.44 6.25 -19.50
C TYR A 221 6.25 5.25 -18.66
N LEU A 222 6.23 5.37 -17.32
CA LEU A 222 7.00 4.50 -16.43
C LEU A 222 6.52 3.04 -16.49
N VAL A 223 5.19 2.84 -16.54
CA VAL A 223 4.59 1.52 -16.72
C VAL A 223 5.05 0.89 -18.03
N ASP A 224 4.97 1.64 -19.13
CA ASP A 224 5.38 1.15 -20.45
C ASP A 224 6.88 0.87 -20.52
N GLN A 225 7.70 1.77 -20.00
CA GLN A 225 9.15 1.60 -19.99
C GLN A 225 9.54 0.35 -19.19
N CYS A 226 9.10 0.22 -17.94
CA CYS A 226 9.46 -0.91 -17.09
C CYS A 226 8.95 -2.24 -17.67
N PHE A 227 7.73 -2.25 -18.20
CA PHE A 227 7.18 -3.43 -18.86
C PHE A 227 8.01 -3.86 -20.08
N ASN A 228 8.47 -2.91 -20.89
CA ASN A 228 9.23 -3.22 -22.11
C ASN A 228 10.69 -3.61 -21.83
N GLU A 229 11.28 -3.18 -20.69
CA GLU A 229 12.64 -3.55 -20.30
C GLU A 229 12.80 -5.07 -20.09
N GLN A 230 11.74 -5.77 -19.64
CA GLN A 230 11.74 -7.23 -19.39
C GLN A 230 13.00 -7.68 -18.62
N GLN A 231 13.41 -6.88 -17.63
CA GLN A 231 14.71 -7.00 -16.97
C GLN A 231 14.84 -8.29 -16.15
N LYS A 232 13.71 -8.86 -15.71
CA LYS A 232 13.64 -10.01 -14.80
C LYS A 232 14.52 -9.87 -13.56
N ALA A 233 14.30 -8.81 -12.79
CA ALA A 233 15.06 -8.48 -11.59
C ALA A 233 14.17 -8.26 -10.38
N VAL A 234 14.70 -8.54 -9.20
CA VAL A 234 14.09 -8.21 -7.90
C VAL A 234 15.04 -7.35 -7.09
N TYR A 235 14.51 -6.35 -6.39
CA TYR A 235 15.29 -5.48 -5.51
C TYR A 235 14.72 -5.54 -4.09
N PHE A 236 15.61 -5.59 -3.10
CA PHE A 236 15.25 -5.48 -1.69
C PHE A 236 15.73 -4.10 -1.20
N VAL A 237 14.80 -3.27 -0.75
CA VAL A 237 15.09 -1.95 -0.17
C VAL A 237 14.66 -2.00 1.29
N GLU A 238 15.63 -1.92 2.19
CA GLU A 238 15.34 -1.75 3.62
C GLU A 238 14.84 -0.34 3.87
N VAL A 239 13.67 -0.23 4.50
CA VAL A 239 12.98 1.05 4.75
C VAL A 239 13.20 1.49 6.19
N SER A 240 13.11 0.55 7.14
CA SER A 240 13.34 0.80 8.56
C SER A 240 14.02 -0.38 9.21
N GLU A 241 15.05 -0.07 10.01
CA GLU A 241 15.71 -0.99 10.93
C GLU A 241 15.12 -0.94 12.34
N ASP A 242 14.07 -0.12 12.58
CA ASP A 242 13.41 -0.04 13.88
C ASP A 242 13.03 -1.44 14.36
N GLU A 243 13.45 -1.79 15.58
CA GLU A 243 13.19 -3.11 16.16
C GLU A 243 11.69 -3.42 16.27
N LEU A 244 10.85 -2.40 16.40
CA LEU A 244 9.40 -2.51 16.52
C LEU A 244 8.64 -2.28 15.21
N ASP A 245 9.33 -1.82 14.17
CA ASP A 245 8.78 -1.65 12.82
C ASP A 245 9.80 -1.97 11.72
N PRO A 246 10.36 -3.20 11.71
CA PRO A 246 11.31 -3.60 10.68
C PRO A 246 10.55 -3.71 9.36
N SER A 247 10.89 -2.85 8.41
CA SER A 247 10.16 -2.75 7.14
C SER A 247 11.07 -2.84 5.92
N MET A 248 10.57 -3.56 4.91
CA MET A 248 11.30 -3.83 3.68
C MET A 248 10.37 -3.66 2.47
N THR A 249 10.88 -3.08 1.39
CA THR A 249 10.21 -3.08 0.11
C THR A 249 10.85 -4.12 -0.81
N ILE A 250 10.05 -5.02 -1.37
CA ILE A 250 10.47 -5.95 -2.42
C ILE A 250 9.90 -5.44 -3.74
N ILE A 251 10.78 -5.17 -4.69
CA ILE A 251 10.44 -4.55 -5.98
C ILE A 251 10.69 -5.56 -7.10
N ALA A 252 9.65 -5.96 -7.83
CA ALA A 252 9.78 -6.73 -9.07
C ALA A 252 9.95 -5.78 -10.26
N SER A 253 10.89 -6.07 -11.17
CA SER A 253 11.10 -5.22 -12.35
C SER A 253 9.89 -5.13 -13.26
N ASP A 254 9.21 -6.27 -13.47
CA ASP A 254 8.14 -6.42 -14.44
C ASP A 254 7.36 -7.73 -14.22
N PRO A 255 6.20 -7.94 -14.87
CA PRO A 255 5.42 -9.16 -14.73
C PRO A 255 6.12 -10.47 -15.04
N SER A 256 7.18 -10.46 -15.86
CA SER A 256 7.84 -11.70 -16.27
C SER A 256 8.66 -12.33 -15.14
N VAL A 257 9.14 -11.54 -14.15
CA VAL A 257 9.75 -12.10 -12.93
C VAL A 257 8.70 -12.44 -11.87
N MET A 258 7.58 -11.71 -11.81
CA MET A 258 6.49 -12.03 -10.88
C MET A 258 5.90 -13.43 -11.11
N LYS A 259 5.95 -13.94 -12.35
CA LYS A 259 5.57 -15.31 -12.71
C LYS A 259 6.50 -16.39 -12.14
N GLU A 260 7.72 -16.02 -11.78
CA GLU A 260 8.73 -16.96 -11.27
C GLU A 260 8.77 -16.97 -9.73
N ILE A 261 8.00 -16.08 -9.09
CA ILE A 261 7.99 -15.86 -7.64
C ILE A 261 6.74 -16.51 -7.07
N HIS A 262 6.91 -17.66 -6.41
CA HIS A 262 5.80 -18.38 -5.77
C HIS A 262 5.62 -17.91 -4.34
N PHE A 263 4.39 -17.73 -3.86
CA PHE A 263 4.18 -17.24 -2.50
C PHE A 263 4.70 -18.20 -1.43
N LYS A 264 4.69 -19.51 -1.70
CA LYS A 264 5.21 -20.52 -0.76
C LYS A 264 6.73 -20.48 -0.59
N SER A 265 7.46 -19.96 -1.59
CA SER A 265 8.93 -19.87 -1.62
C SER A 265 9.41 -18.45 -1.91
N ILE A 266 8.59 -17.44 -1.57
CA ILE A 266 8.72 -16.07 -2.10
C ILE A 266 10.11 -15.48 -1.90
N VAL A 267 10.71 -15.65 -0.71
CA VAL A 267 12.04 -15.10 -0.43
C VAL A 267 13.09 -15.82 -1.28
N ALA A 268 13.05 -17.15 -1.32
CA ALA A 268 14.01 -17.93 -2.10
C ALA A 268 13.92 -17.60 -3.60
N ASP A 269 12.70 -17.47 -4.14
CA ASP A 269 12.51 -17.11 -5.55
C ASP A 269 12.96 -15.68 -5.83
N CYS A 270 12.61 -14.71 -4.98
CA CYS A 270 13.09 -13.33 -5.10
C CYS A 270 14.62 -13.23 -5.08
N ARG A 271 15.30 -13.99 -4.20
CA ARG A 271 16.77 -14.01 -4.12
C ARG A 271 17.43 -14.53 -5.41
N ARG A 272 16.77 -15.41 -6.19
CA ARG A 272 17.31 -15.90 -7.48
C ARG A 272 17.45 -14.79 -8.53
N TYR A 273 16.58 -13.79 -8.47
CA TYR A 273 16.54 -12.66 -9.41
C TYR A 273 17.07 -11.37 -8.80
N GLN A 274 17.68 -11.45 -7.61
CA GLN A 274 18.08 -10.26 -6.88
C GLN A 274 19.15 -9.46 -7.63
N GLN A 275 18.96 -8.15 -7.65
CA GLN A 275 19.92 -7.15 -8.11
C GLN A 275 20.18 -6.12 -7.00
N GLU A 276 21.25 -5.34 -7.17
CA GLU A 276 21.60 -4.27 -6.24
C GLU A 276 20.55 -3.15 -6.24
N ALA A 277 20.05 -2.82 -5.05
CA ALA A 277 19.01 -1.81 -4.87
C ALA A 277 19.46 -0.39 -5.26
N ALA A 278 20.76 -0.12 -5.24
CA ALA A 278 21.32 1.19 -5.61
C ALA A 278 20.86 1.65 -7.01
N ALA A 279 20.68 0.73 -7.95
CA ALA A 279 20.23 1.06 -9.30
C ALA A 279 18.80 1.61 -9.33
N VAL A 280 17.85 0.94 -8.65
CA VAL A 280 16.45 1.39 -8.64
C VAL A 280 16.27 2.65 -7.78
N LEU A 281 17.05 2.81 -6.71
CA LEU A 281 17.08 4.03 -5.90
C LEU A 281 17.60 5.23 -6.71
N GLN A 282 18.66 5.05 -7.50
CA GLN A 282 19.15 6.11 -8.38
C GLN A 282 18.14 6.51 -9.46
N CYS A 283 17.40 5.54 -10.01
CA CYS A 283 16.28 5.84 -10.90
C CYS A 283 15.23 6.70 -10.19
N ALA A 284 14.83 6.34 -8.97
CA ALA A 284 13.86 7.12 -8.20
C ALA A 284 14.32 8.56 -7.95
N GLU A 285 15.58 8.77 -7.58
CA GLU A 285 16.13 10.12 -7.41
C GLU A 285 16.16 10.93 -8.72
N SER A 286 16.39 10.26 -9.84
CA SER A 286 16.32 10.89 -11.17
C SER A 286 14.89 11.33 -11.50
N GLU A 287 13.89 10.50 -11.21
CA GLU A 287 12.47 10.84 -11.37
C GLU A 287 12.06 12.03 -10.51
N LYS A 288 12.47 12.04 -9.24
CA LYS A 288 12.27 13.17 -8.32
C LYS A 288 12.87 14.47 -8.87
N ALA A 289 14.10 14.42 -9.40
CA ALA A 289 14.76 15.59 -9.98
C ALA A 289 14.04 16.12 -11.24
N LEU A 290 13.52 15.22 -12.08
CA LEU A 290 12.71 15.58 -13.25
C LEU A 290 11.40 16.26 -12.83
N LEU A 291 10.72 15.73 -11.81
CA LEU A 291 9.51 16.34 -11.27
C LEU A 291 9.78 17.73 -10.69
N LYS A 292 10.84 17.92 -9.89
CA LYS A 292 11.21 19.25 -9.36
C LYS A 292 11.49 20.23 -10.48
N SER A 293 12.25 19.81 -11.49
CA SER A 293 12.55 20.66 -12.65
C SER A 293 11.28 21.05 -13.42
N PHE A 294 10.37 20.10 -13.62
CA PHE A 294 9.05 20.36 -14.23
C PHE A 294 8.26 21.38 -13.40
N LEU A 295 8.10 21.15 -12.09
CA LEU A 295 7.34 22.03 -11.20
C LEU A 295 7.92 23.45 -11.16
N LYS A 296 9.25 23.59 -11.08
CA LYS A 296 9.90 24.89 -11.11
C LYS A 296 9.62 25.65 -12.41
N ASN A 297 9.72 24.97 -13.55
CA ASN A 297 9.44 25.57 -14.85
C ASN A 297 7.96 25.96 -14.99
N GLN A 298 7.03 25.13 -14.52
CA GLN A 298 5.61 25.45 -14.53
C GLN A 298 5.28 26.62 -13.59
N PHE A 299 5.90 26.66 -12.40
CA PHE A 299 5.75 27.77 -11.47
C PHE A 299 6.22 29.08 -12.11
N ASP A 300 7.42 29.11 -12.70
CA ASP A 300 7.96 30.32 -13.34
C ASP A 300 7.06 30.82 -14.48
N ASP A 301 6.53 29.91 -15.30
CA ASP A 301 5.57 30.26 -16.37
C ASP A 301 4.26 30.80 -15.81
N ILE A 302 3.69 30.15 -14.78
CA ILE A 302 2.45 30.58 -14.15
C ILE A 302 2.63 31.98 -13.54
N MET A 303 3.71 32.22 -12.82
CA MET A 303 3.96 33.52 -12.19
C MET A 303 4.17 34.63 -13.23
N ALA A 304 4.69 34.32 -14.42
CA ALA A 304 4.92 35.29 -15.49
C ALA A 304 3.69 35.53 -16.38
N ASN A 305 2.94 34.47 -16.70
CA ASN A 305 2.03 34.48 -17.85
C ASN A 305 0.56 34.11 -17.52
N PHE A 306 0.29 33.53 -16.35
CA PHE A 306 -1.07 33.09 -16.00
C PHE A 306 -1.95 34.26 -15.54
N ASP A 307 -3.12 34.45 -16.18
CA ASP A 307 -4.14 35.38 -15.71
C ASP A 307 -5.15 34.65 -14.78
N PRO A 308 -5.14 34.92 -13.46
CA PRO A 308 -6.03 34.26 -12.51
C PRO A 308 -7.51 34.60 -12.72
N LYS A 309 -7.84 35.57 -13.59
CA LYS A 309 -9.23 35.90 -13.96
C LYS A 309 -9.81 34.94 -15.00
N ILE A 310 -8.96 34.19 -15.72
CA ILE A 310 -9.38 33.22 -16.72
C ILE A 310 -9.44 31.83 -16.07
N VAL A 311 -10.53 31.56 -15.34
CA VAL A 311 -10.69 30.31 -14.59
C VAL A 311 -11.36 29.24 -15.46
N LYS A 312 -10.73 28.07 -15.60
CA LYS A 312 -11.37 26.90 -16.21
C LYS A 312 -12.57 26.46 -15.37
N LEU A 313 -13.76 26.37 -15.98
CA LEU A 313 -14.95 25.85 -15.31
C LEU A 313 -14.74 24.36 -14.98
N LYS A 314 -14.60 24.06 -13.69
CA LYS A 314 -14.52 22.68 -13.18
C LYS A 314 -15.83 22.33 -12.49
N LYS A 315 -16.28 21.08 -12.66
CA LYS A 315 -17.42 20.54 -11.91
C LYS A 315 -17.02 20.50 -10.42
N LYS A 316 -17.66 21.32 -9.59
CA LYS A 316 -17.44 21.29 -8.14
C LYS A 316 -18.14 20.08 -7.55
N LEU A 317 -17.37 19.16 -6.98
CA LEU A 317 -17.89 18.06 -6.18
C LEU A 317 -18.06 18.54 -4.74
N LYS A 318 -19.17 18.17 -4.12
CA LYS A 318 -19.36 18.33 -2.67
C LYS A 318 -18.79 17.10 -1.98
N VAL A 319 -17.91 17.29 -1.01
CA VAL A 319 -17.41 16.22 -0.15
C VAL A 319 -18.25 16.22 1.13
N VAL A 320 -18.98 15.13 1.36
CA VAL A 320 -19.77 14.91 2.57
C VAL A 320 -19.11 13.79 3.35
N ILE A 321 -18.72 14.06 4.60
CA ILE A 321 -18.15 13.06 5.51
C ILE A 321 -19.30 12.41 6.26
N GLY A 322 -19.41 11.09 6.12
CA GLY A 322 -20.44 10.28 6.75
C GLY A 322 -20.47 10.41 8.27
N ASP A 323 -21.67 10.38 8.85
CA ASP A 323 -21.83 10.27 10.30
C ASP A 323 -21.23 8.91 10.75
N GLY A 324 -20.19 8.94 11.60
CA GLY A 324 -19.48 7.74 12.09
C GLY A 324 -18.02 7.62 11.66
N VAL A 325 -17.51 8.53 10.81
CA VAL A 325 -16.08 8.63 10.49
C VAL A 325 -15.40 9.60 11.47
N VAL A 326 -14.51 9.08 12.32
CA VAL A 326 -13.60 9.87 13.16
C VAL A 326 -12.22 9.75 12.53
N PHE A 327 -11.53 10.88 12.32
CA PHE A 327 -10.13 10.89 11.85
C PHE A 327 -9.17 10.61 12.98
#